data_AF-A0A8T2J6A7-F1
#
_entry.id   AF-A0A8T2J6A7-F1
#
_cell.length_a   1.000
_cell.length_b   1.000
_cell.length_c   1.000
_cell.angle_alpha   90.00
_cell.angle_beta   90.00
_cell.angle_gamma   90.00
#
_symmetry.space_group_name_H-M   'P 1'
#
loop_
_entity.id
_entity.type
_entity.pdbx_description
1 polymer ?
#
loop_
_entity_poly.entity_id
_entity_poly.type
_entity_poly.pdbx_seq_one_letter_code
_entity_poly.pdbx_strand_id
1 'polypeptide(L)'
;MLTALCLVQTSVSEVLDLKDELILNNVPSPLQTQLSLCTARLFRSLLDLYVPSTELVRLVRLFGPQWEQNLLTLKQMQGEHERLQSLLSLALRRVQNLETRVSNISLCVIV
;
A
#
# COMPACT_ATOMS: atom_id res chain seq x y z
N MET A 1 12.27 2.37 4.01
CA MET A 1 12.32 1.12 4.82
C MET A 1 13.46 0.20 4.41
N LEU A 2 13.55 -0.25 3.14
CA LEU A 2 14.62 -1.17 2.72
C LEU A 2 16.04 -0.60 2.91
N THR A 3 16.24 0.66 2.59
CA THR A 3 17.52 1.35 2.81
C THR A 3 17.90 1.38 4.29
N ALA A 4 16.92 1.64 5.17
CA ALA A 4 17.15 1.63 6.61
C ALA A 4 17.47 0.22 7.13
N LEU A 5 16.79 -0.82 6.62
CA LEU A 5 17.09 -2.21 6.97
C LEU A 5 18.50 -2.62 6.53
N CYS A 6 18.90 -2.22 5.32
CA CYS A 6 20.25 -2.45 4.79
C CYS A 6 21.31 -1.77 5.68
N LEU A 7 21.09 -0.51 6.07
CA LEU A 7 21.97 0.21 6.99
C LEU A 7 22.09 -0.49 8.34
N VAL A 8 20.98 -0.97 8.90
CA VAL A 8 21.01 -1.72 10.16
C VAL A 8 21.76 -3.05 9.99
N GLN A 9 21.58 -3.76 8.87
CA GLN A 9 22.35 -4.97 8.57
C GLN A 9 23.85 -4.71 8.53
N THR A 10 24.28 -3.67 7.84
CA THR A 10 25.70 -3.30 7.77
C THR A 10 26.25 -2.92 9.14
N SER A 11 25.53 -2.09 9.90
CA SER A 11 25.97 -1.72 11.25
C SER A 11 26.00 -2.90 12.22
N VAL A 12 25.07 -3.85 12.12
CA VAL A 12 25.12 -5.08 12.93
C VAL A 12 26.31 -5.95 12.54
N SER A 13 26.65 -6.03 11.26
CA SER A 13 27.87 -6.73 10.80
C SER A 13 29.12 -6.10 11.40
N GLU A 14 29.25 -4.76 11.34
CA GLU A 14 30.38 -4.03 11.92
C GLU A 14 30.50 -4.28 13.44
N VAL A 15 29.37 -4.36 14.17
CA VAL A 15 29.37 -4.68 15.60
C VAL A 15 29.82 -6.12 15.85
N LEU A 16 29.47 -7.07 14.97
CA LEU A 16 29.92 -8.46 15.09
C LEU A 16 31.43 -8.58 14.88
N ASP A 17 31.97 -7.88 13.88
CA ASP A 17 33.40 -7.82 13.60
C ASP A 17 34.15 -7.22 14.80
N LEU A 18 33.65 -6.11 15.35
CA LEU A 18 34.22 -5.48 16.55
C LEU A 18 34.15 -6.40 17.79
N LYS A 19 33.07 -7.17 17.95
CA LYS A 19 32.95 -8.19 19.00
C LYS A 19 34.02 -9.28 18.82
N ASP A 20 34.30 -9.71 17.60
CA ASP A 20 35.32 -10.73 17.33
C ASP A 20 36.72 -10.21 17.68
N GLU A 21 37.05 -8.97 17.30
CA GLU A 21 38.31 -8.32 17.69
C GLU A 21 38.45 -8.17 19.22
N LEU A 22 37.38 -7.79 19.92
CA LEU A 22 37.42 -7.65 21.38
C LEU A 22 37.63 -8.99 22.09
N ILE A 23 37.01 -10.07 21.62
CA ILE A 23 37.18 -11.40 22.22
C ILE A 23 38.63 -11.88 22.08
N LEU A 24 39.29 -11.60 20.94
CA LEU A 24 40.70 -11.91 20.73
C LEU A 24 41.64 -11.14 21.67
N ASN A 25 41.21 -9.98 22.19
CA ASN A 25 42.01 -9.10 23.05
C ASN A 25 41.90 -9.42 24.57
N ASN A 26 41.60 -10.66 24.95
CA ASN A 26 41.60 -11.13 26.35
C ASN A 26 40.69 -10.33 27.31
N VAL A 27 39.51 -9.90 26.84
CA VAL A 27 38.48 -9.28 27.67
C VAL A 27 38.06 -10.25 28.80
N PRO A 28 37.74 -9.79 30.02
CA PRO A 28 37.28 -10.66 31.10
C PRO A 28 36.13 -11.60 30.68
N SER A 29 36.21 -12.88 31.05
CA SER A 29 35.22 -13.93 30.76
C SER A 29 33.73 -13.51 30.95
N PRO A 30 33.33 -12.82 32.05
CA PRO A 30 31.93 -12.38 32.20
C PRO A 30 31.51 -11.35 31.14
N LEU A 31 32.43 -10.50 30.66
CA LEU A 31 32.15 -9.56 29.59
C LEU A 31 32.09 -10.25 28.22
N GLN A 32 32.94 -11.25 27.97
CA GLN A 32 32.89 -12.04 26.74
C GLN A 32 31.53 -12.74 26.57
N THR A 33 31.05 -13.36 27.65
CA THR A 33 29.74 -14.05 27.64
C THR A 33 28.59 -13.08 27.43
N GLN A 34 28.59 -11.92 28.08
CA GLN A 34 27.57 -10.89 27.87
C GLN A 34 27.59 -10.32 26.46
N LEU A 35 28.77 -10.00 25.91
CA LEU A 35 28.92 -9.53 24.53
C LEU A 35 28.41 -10.56 23.53
N SER A 36 28.76 -11.83 23.71
CA SER A 36 28.31 -12.93 22.86
C SER A 36 26.78 -13.11 22.91
N LEU A 37 26.18 -13.06 24.11
CA LEU A 37 24.72 -13.16 24.28
C LEU A 37 23.97 -11.96 23.69
N CYS A 38 24.48 -10.74 23.87
CA CYS A 38 23.85 -9.54 23.33
C CYS A 38 23.93 -9.51 21.80
N THR A 39 25.10 -9.80 21.22
CA THR A 39 25.30 -9.83 19.77
C THR A 39 24.53 -10.98 19.11
N ALA A 40 24.47 -12.16 19.72
CA ALA A 40 23.65 -13.27 19.23
C ALA A 40 22.16 -12.91 19.21
N ARG A 41 21.65 -12.27 20.28
CA ARG A 41 20.25 -11.79 20.31
C ARG A 41 20.00 -10.75 19.22
N LEU A 42 20.88 -9.75 19.08
CA LEU A 42 20.79 -8.72 18.05
C LEU A 42 20.74 -9.32 16.64
N PHE A 43 21.65 -10.22 16.33
CA PHE A 43 21.73 -10.87 15.03
C PHE A 43 20.49 -11.73 14.74
N ARG A 44 20.01 -12.49 15.74
CA ARG A 44 18.77 -13.27 15.62
C ARG A 44 17.56 -12.36 15.33
N SER A 45 17.40 -11.27 16.08
CA SER A 45 16.31 -10.31 15.90
C SER A 45 16.33 -9.68 14.50
N LEU A 46 17.51 -9.39 13.98
CA LEU A 46 17.68 -8.86 12.63
C LEU A 46 17.29 -9.89 11.55
N LEU A 47 17.73 -11.15 11.69
CA LEU A 47 17.36 -12.22 10.76
C LEU A 47 15.86 -12.51 10.76
N ASP A 48 15.22 -12.47 11.92
CA ASP A 48 13.78 -12.68 12.04
C ASP A 48 12.98 -11.58 11.31
N LEU A 49 13.56 -10.38 11.15
CA LEU A 49 12.96 -9.28 10.40
C LEU A 49 13.28 -9.33 8.89
N TYR A 50 14.38 -9.96 8.50
CA TYR A 50 14.84 -10.00 7.11
C TYR A 50 13.82 -10.68 6.19
N VAL A 51 13.42 -11.92 6.50
CA VAL A 51 12.47 -12.70 5.69
C VAL A 51 11.12 -11.98 5.49
N PRO A 52 10.41 -11.52 6.54
CA PRO A 52 9.14 -10.84 6.33
C PRO A 52 9.31 -9.52 5.56
N SER A 53 10.42 -8.81 5.74
CA SER A 53 10.68 -7.57 4.98
C SER A 53 10.87 -7.83 3.48
N THR A 54 11.60 -8.89 3.10
CA THR A 54 11.82 -9.26 1.70
C THR A 54 10.55 -9.78 1.05
N GLU A 55 9.76 -10.57 1.78
CA GLU A 55 8.47 -11.05 1.29
C GLU A 55 7.48 -9.90 1.07
N LEU A 56 7.45 -8.90 1.95
CA LEU A 56 6.58 -7.74 1.79
C LEU A 56 6.90 -6.98 0.49
N VAL A 57 8.19 -6.80 0.17
CA VAL A 57 8.60 -6.22 -1.12
C VAL A 57 8.16 -7.09 -2.29
N ARG A 58 8.32 -8.41 -2.19
CA ARG A 58 7.90 -9.33 -3.24
C ARG A 58 6.39 -9.25 -3.48
N LEU A 59 5.59 -9.22 -2.42
CA LEU A 59 4.13 -9.10 -2.49
C LEU A 59 3.70 -7.78 -3.12
N VAL A 60 4.33 -6.66 -2.72
CA VAL A 60 4.05 -5.36 -3.33
C VAL A 60 4.37 -5.36 -4.83
N ARG A 61 5.49 -5.97 -5.24
CA ARG A 61 5.84 -6.09 -6.66
C ARG A 61 4.89 -7.01 -7.43
N LEU A 62 4.43 -8.10 -6.81
CA LEU A 62 3.56 -9.07 -7.43
C LEU A 62 2.14 -8.52 -7.61
N PHE A 63 1.57 -7.92 -6.57
CA PHE A 63 0.18 -7.47 -6.56
C PHE A 63 0.00 -5.99 -6.93
N GLY A 64 1.05 -5.18 -6.82
CA GLY A 64 1.01 -3.75 -7.13
C GLY A 64 0.50 -3.42 -8.53
N PRO A 65 1.00 -4.05 -9.60
CA PRO A 65 0.53 -3.78 -10.96
C PRO A 65 -0.96 -4.08 -11.15
N GLN A 66 -1.43 -5.22 -10.63
CA GLN A 66 -2.84 -5.60 -10.72
C GLN A 66 -3.73 -4.63 -9.90
N TRP A 67 -3.25 -4.20 -8.74
CA TRP A 67 -3.94 -3.21 -7.92
C TRP A 67 -4.09 -1.88 -8.65
N GLU A 68 -3.02 -1.40 -9.29
CA GLU A 68 -3.02 -0.17 -10.08
C GLU A 68 -3.96 -0.26 -11.29
N GLN A 69 -3.93 -1.39 -12.01
CA GLN A 69 -4.86 -1.63 -13.11
C GLN A 69 -6.32 -1.64 -12.64
N ASN A 70 -6.62 -2.31 -11.52
CA ASN A 70 -7.96 -2.32 -10.95
C ASN A 70 -8.42 -0.91 -10.55
N LEU A 71 -7.52 -0.11 -9.97
CA LEU A 71 -7.81 1.28 -9.63
C LEU A 71 -8.16 2.11 -10.88
N LEU A 72 -7.43 1.93 -11.97
CA LEU A 72 -7.72 2.61 -13.24
C LEU A 72 -9.08 2.19 -13.80
N THR A 73 -9.38 0.88 -13.81
CA THR A 73 -10.67 0.35 -14.25
C THR A 73 -11.82 0.93 -13.41
N LEU A 74 -11.68 0.97 -12.09
CA LEU A 74 -12.70 1.54 -11.20
C LEU A 74 -12.94 3.03 -11.49
N LYS A 75 -11.88 3.81 -11.71
CA LYS A 75 -12.01 5.24 -12.09
C LYS A 75 -12.76 5.41 -13.41
N GLN A 76 -12.50 4.55 -14.40
CA GLN A 76 -13.23 4.58 -15.67
C GLN A 76 -14.71 4.25 -15.47
N MET A 77 -15.01 3.19 -14.72
CA MET A 77 -16.40 2.81 -14.43
C MET A 77 -17.15 3.91 -13.67
N GLN A 78 -16.49 4.58 -12.72
CA GLN A 78 -17.06 5.72 -12.02
C GLN A 78 -17.37 6.88 -12.98
N GLY A 79 -16.45 7.24 -13.88
CA GLY A 79 -16.69 8.29 -14.87
C GLY A 79 -17.85 7.98 -15.80
N GLU A 80 -17.97 6.73 -16.27
CA GLU A 80 -19.10 6.29 -17.09
C GLU A 80 -20.41 6.31 -16.30
N HIS A 81 -20.39 5.92 -15.03
CA HIS A 81 -21.56 5.99 -14.16
C HIS A 81 -22.08 7.42 -14.00
N GLU A 82 -21.20 8.37 -13.70
CA GLU A 82 -21.53 9.80 -13.56
C GLU A 82 -22.08 10.37 -14.88
N ARG A 83 -21.47 10.00 -16.01
CA ARG A 83 -21.96 10.39 -17.35
C ARG A 83 -23.37 9.85 -17.59
N LEU A 84 -23.61 8.55 -17.37
CA LEU A 84 -24.92 7.94 -17.57
C LEU A 84 -25.98 8.56 -16.66
N GLN A 85 -25.63 8.84 -15.41
CA GLN A 85 -26.52 9.54 -14.48
C GLN A 85 -26.91 10.93 -15.00
N SER A 86 -25.95 11.69 -15.55
CA SER A 86 -26.24 13.01 -16.14
C SER A 86 -27.18 12.90 -17.35
N LEU A 87 -26.95 11.93 -18.25
CA LEU A 87 -27.78 11.71 -19.43
C LEU A 87 -29.20 11.27 -19.04
N LEU A 88 -29.33 10.38 -18.07
CA LEU A 88 -30.62 9.95 -17.54
C LEU A 88 -31.39 11.13 -16.94
N SER A 89 -30.72 12.00 -16.17
CA SER A 89 -31.35 13.19 -15.60
C SER A 89 -31.87 14.15 -16.67
N LEU A 90 -31.12 14.32 -17.78
CA LEU A 90 -31.53 15.12 -18.92
C LEU A 90 -32.71 14.49 -19.67
N ALA A 91 -32.68 13.17 -19.87
CA ALA A 91 -33.78 12.45 -20.51
C ALA A 91 -35.08 12.58 -19.70
N LEU A 92 -35.01 12.39 -18.37
CA LEU A 92 -36.16 12.56 -17.47
C LEU A 92 -36.75 13.98 -17.57
N ARG A 93 -35.90 15.02 -17.52
CA ARG A 93 -36.36 16.41 -17.68
C ARG A 93 -37.03 16.65 -19.03
N ARG A 94 -36.50 16.07 -20.12
CA ARG A 94 -37.12 16.18 -21.45
C ARG A 94 -38.48 15.50 -21.50
N VAL A 95 -38.62 14.31 -20.91
CA VAL A 95 -39.90 13.59 -20.83
C VAL A 95 -40.93 14.41 -20.03
N GLN A 96 -40.56 14.91 -18.85
CA GLN A 96 -41.43 15.78 -18.05
C GLN A 96 -41.87 17.04 -18.82
N ASN A 97 -40.96 17.66 -19.58
CA ASN A 97 -41.29 18.80 -20.43
C ASN A 97 -42.23 18.44 -21.59
N LEU A 98 -42.19 17.22 -22.11
CA LEU A 98 -43.12 16.75 -23.13
C LEU A 98 -44.50 16.45 -22.52
N GLU A 99 -44.56 15.78 -21.37
CA GLU A 99 -45.81 15.51 -20.65
C GLU A 99 -46.57 16.81 -20.31
N THR A 100 -45.87 17.82 -19.80
CA THR A 100 -46.45 19.14 -19.52
C THR A 100 -46.96 19.84 -20.77
N ARG A 101 -46.23 19.78 -21.89
CA ARG A 101 -46.69 20.33 -23.18
C ARG A 101 -47.92 19.62 -23.71
N VAL A 102 -47.96 18.29 -23.65
CA VAL A 102 -49.11 17.49 -24.07
C VAL A 102 -50.33 17.84 -23.21
N SER A 103 -50.18 17.90 -21.88
CA SER A 103 -51.25 18.30 -20.97
C SER A 103 -51.81 19.70 -21.29
N ASN A 104 -50.94 20.67 -21.58
CA ASN A 104 -51.34 22.03 -21.94
C ASN A 104 -52.07 22.11 -23.30
N ILE A 105 -51.65 21.31 -24.30
CA ILE A 105 -52.34 21.23 -25.59
C ILE A 105 -53.73 20.59 -25.42
N SER A 106 -53.84 19.52 -24.64
CA SER A 106 -55.13 18.90 -24.32
C SER A 106 -56.10 19.88 -23.66
N LEU A 107 -55.59 20.75 -22.77
CA LEU A 107 -56.37 21.83 -22.17
C LEU A 107 -56.80 22.91 -23.19
N CYS A 108 -55.98 23.22 -24.19
CA CYS A 108 -56.32 24.18 -25.24
C CYS A 108 -57.29 23.63 -26.31
N VAL A 109 -57.40 22.30 -26.46
CA VAL A 109 -58.35 21.67 -27.41
C VAL A 109 -59.75 21.51 -26.79
N ILE A 110 -59.87 21.62 -25.47
CA ILE A 110 -61.13 21.47 -24.72
C ILE A 110 -61.83 22.84 -24.48
N VAL A 111 -61.13 23.96 -24.69
CA VAL A 111 -61.67 25.33 -24.61
C VAL A 111 -61.91 25.88 -26.01
#